data_AF-W1XT79-F1
#
_entry.id   AF-W1XT79-F1
#
_cell.length_a   1.000
_cell.length_b   1.000
_cell.length_c   1.000
_cell.angle_alpha   90.00
_cell.angle_beta   90.00
_cell.angle_gamma   90.00
#
_symmetry.space_group_name_H-M   'P 1'
#
loop_
_entity.id
_entity.type
_entity.pdbx_description
1 polymer ?
#
loop_
_entity_poly.entity_id
_entity_poly.type
_entity_poly.pdbx_seq_one_letter_code
_entity_poly.pdbx_strand_id
1 'polypeptide(L)'
;DLPVLDLCENNQLAEGPTHDYASASETIAERAAAYNMPGVRVDGMDVMEVYKATQEAVERAKKGEGPTLIECDTYRKYGHFEGDEQK
;
A
#
# COMPACT_ATOMS: atom_id res chain seq x y z
N ASP A 1 -15.06 9.95 12.11
CA ASP A 1 -13.75 9.56 11.54
C ASP A 1 -13.25 10.55 10.53
N LEU A 2 -11.94 10.51 10.24
CA LEU A 2 -11.28 11.40 9.28
C LEU A 2 -11.41 10.83 7.86
N PRO A 3 -11.58 11.67 6.82
CA PRO A 3 -11.61 11.24 5.42
C PRO A 3 -10.19 11.05 4.87
N VAL A 4 -9.47 10.05 5.40
CA VAL A 4 -8.06 9.78 5.06
C VAL A 4 -7.95 8.45 4.31
N LEU A 5 -7.11 8.44 3.28
CA LEU A 5 -6.69 7.22 2.60
C LEU A 5 -5.18 7.10 2.78
N ASP A 6 -4.75 6.00 3.36
CA ASP A 6 -3.33 5.64 3.40
C ASP A 6 -3.06 4.69 2.23
N LEU A 7 -2.20 5.11 1.30
CA LEU A 7 -1.81 4.28 0.16
C LEU A 7 -0.33 3.92 0.29
N CYS A 8 -0.05 2.64 0.39
CA CYS A 8 1.29 2.08 0.42
C CYS A 8 1.65 1.52 -0.95
N GLU A 9 2.63 2.14 -1.62
CA GLU A 9 3.28 1.54 -2.79
C GLU A 9 4.33 0.53 -2.29
N ASN A 10 3.89 -0.71 -2.08
CA ASN A 10 4.76 -1.76 -1.56
C ASN A 10 5.61 -2.34 -2.69
N ASN A 11 6.78 -1.74 -2.91
CA ASN A 11 7.75 -2.20 -3.90
C ASN A 11 8.68 -3.33 -3.38
N GLN A 12 8.33 -3.93 -2.23
CA GLN A 12 9.01 -5.02 -1.52
C GLN A 12 10.34 -4.67 -0.85
N LEU A 13 10.81 -3.42 -0.94
CA LEU A 13 12.15 -3.01 -0.48
C LEU A 13 12.13 -1.68 0.30
N ALA A 14 13.04 -1.55 1.26
CA ALA A 14 13.38 -0.28 1.90
C ALA A 14 14.88 -0.02 1.71
N GLU A 15 15.24 0.68 0.62
CA GLU A 15 16.62 0.76 0.10
C GLU A 15 17.16 -0.62 -0.31
N GLY A 16 17.62 -1.42 0.66
CA GLY A 16 18.15 -2.77 0.52
C GLY A 16 17.32 -3.87 1.20
N PRO A 17 16.96 -3.75 2.50
CA PRO A 17 16.11 -4.72 3.20
C PRO A 17 14.81 -5.08 2.48
N THR A 18 14.46 -6.37 2.48
CA THR A 18 13.18 -6.88 2.01
C THR A 18 12.07 -6.70 3.04
N HIS A 19 10.82 -6.68 2.59
CA HIS A 19 9.65 -6.56 3.47
C HIS A 19 9.63 -7.60 4.59
N ASP A 20 9.86 -8.86 4.26
CA ASP A 20 9.87 -9.99 5.21
C ASP A 20 11.03 -9.96 6.22
N TYR A 21 12.13 -9.27 5.89
CA TYR A 21 13.20 -8.98 6.83
C TYR A 21 12.82 -7.83 7.77
N ALA A 22 12.19 -6.78 7.24
CA ALA A 22 11.89 -5.56 7.98
C ALA A 22 10.62 -5.64 8.82
N SER A 23 9.70 -6.57 8.51
CA SER A 23 8.42 -6.72 9.18
C SER A 23 8.02 -8.17 9.38
N ALA A 24 7.40 -8.44 10.54
CA ALA A 24 6.75 -9.72 10.82
C ALA A 24 5.32 -9.80 10.25
N SER A 25 4.75 -8.67 9.79
CA SER A 25 3.46 -8.70 9.08
C SER A 25 3.65 -9.33 7.72
N GLU A 26 2.71 -10.18 7.28
CA GLU A 26 2.76 -10.77 5.94
C GLU A 26 2.44 -9.73 4.87
N THR A 27 1.58 -8.77 5.20
CA THR A 27 1.13 -7.69 4.30
C THR A 27 1.10 -6.35 5.02
N ILE A 28 1.14 -5.25 4.27
CA ILE A 28 0.86 -3.93 4.87
C ILE A 28 -0.64 -3.79 5.16
N ALA A 29 -1.50 -4.32 4.29
CA ALA A 29 -2.95 -4.21 4.41
C ALA A 29 -3.51 -4.78 5.73
N GLU A 30 -2.96 -5.89 6.25
CA GLU A 30 -3.45 -6.49 7.51
C GLU A 30 -3.30 -5.56 8.73
N ARG A 31 -2.36 -4.61 8.69
CA ARG A 31 -2.12 -3.66 9.78
C ARG A 31 -3.31 -2.73 10.00
N ALA A 32 -4.17 -2.57 8.99
CA ALA A 32 -5.39 -1.77 9.08
C ALA A 32 -6.30 -2.22 10.25
N ALA A 33 -6.32 -3.53 10.55
CA ALA A 33 -7.13 -4.09 11.62
C ALA A 33 -6.75 -3.52 13.01
N ALA A 34 -5.47 -3.19 13.23
CA ALA A 34 -5.01 -2.59 14.48
C ALA A 34 -5.57 -1.17 14.71
N TYR A 35 -6.01 -0.51 13.64
CA TYR A 35 -6.64 0.82 13.67
C TYR A 35 -8.15 0.77 13.49
N ASN A 36 -8.75 -0.43 13.51
CA ASN A 36 -10.18 -0.63 13.26
C ASN A 36 -10.65 0.00 11.94
N MET A 37 -9.84 -0.10 10.89
CA MET A 37 -10.14 0.38 9.54
C MET A 37 -9.96 -0.74 8.50
N PRO A 38 -10.63 -0.67 7.34
CA PRO A 38 -10.41 -1.62 6.26
C PRO A 38 -8.99 -1.49 5.68
N GLY A 39 -8.40 -2.65 5.40
CA GLY A 39 -7.16 -2.80 4.65
C GLY A 39 -7.42 -3.62 3.39
N VAL A 40 -6.99 -3.12 2.24
CA VAL A 40 -7.17 -3.78 0.93
C VAL A 40 -5.81 -3.90 0.26
N ARG A 41 -5.48 -5.10 -0.24
CA ARG A 41 -4.31 -5.33 -1.07
C ARG A 41 -4.75 -5.54 -2.52
N VAL A 42 -4.06 -4.89 -3.45
CA VAL A 42 -4.31 -4.98 -4.90
C VAL A 42 -3.01 -5.25 -5.65
N ASP A 43 -3.11 -5.73 -6.89
CA ASP A 43 -1.96 -5.71 -7.80
C ASP A 43 -1.66 -4.25 -8.18
N GLY A 44 -0.55 -3.72 -7.65
CA GLY A 44 -0.09 -2.36 -7.91
C GLY A 44 0.39 -2.14 -9.36
N MET A 45 0.54 -3.20 -10.14
CA MET A 45 0.87 -3.15 -11.57
C MET A 45 -0.40 -3.15 -12.46
N ASP A 46 -1.58 -3.46 -11.91
CA ASP A 46 -2.87 -3.33 -12.60
C ASP A 46 -3.54 -1.98 -12.25
N VAL A 47 -3.46 -1.03 -13.18
CA VAL A 47 -4.05 0.31 -13.03
C VAL A 47 -5.55 0.27 -12.77
N MET A 48 -6.26 -0.74 -13.29
CA MET A 48 -7.71 -0.86 -13.12
C MET A 48 -8.07 -1.36 -11.72
N GLU A 49 -7.25 -2.23 -11.12
CA GLU A 49 -7.43 -2.63 -9.71
C GLU A 49 -7.15 -1.47 -8.76
N VAL A 50 -6.03 -0.77 -8.94
CA VAL A 50 -5.67 0.41 -8.14
C VAL A 50 -6.77 1.48 -8.23
N TYR A 51 -7.28 1.74 -9.43
CA TYR A 51 -8.37 2.71 -9.64
C TYR A 51 -9.63 2.32 -8.87
N LYS A 52 -10.08 1.06 -9.00
CA LYS A 52 -11.29 0.58 -8.33
C LYS A 52 -11.17 0.65 -6.80
N ALA A 53 -10.09 0.13 -6.24
CA ALA A 53 -9.86 0.15 -4.78
C ALA A 53 -9.79 1.58 -4.24
N THR A 54 -9.09 2.47 -4.97
CA THR A 54 -9.02 3.89 -4.60
C THR A 54 -10.38 4.57 -4.69
N GLN A 55 -11.16 4.29 -5.74
CA GLN A 55 -12.50 4.85 -5.89
C GLN A 55 -13.41 4.44 -4.74
N GLU A 56 -13.43 3.15 -4.39
CA GLU A 56 -14.25 2.64 -3.27
C GLU A 56 -13.84 3.27 -1.93
N ALA A 57 -12.52 3.37 -1.67
CA ALA A 57 -12.01 4.01 -0.46
C ALA A 57 -12.36 5.52 -0.39
N VAL A 58 -12.29 6.23 -1.52
CA VAL A 58 -12.70 7.64 -1.62
C VAL A 58 -14.19 7.80 -1.35
N GLU A 59 -15.03 6.91 -1.90
CA GLU A 59 -16.47 6.93 -1.66
C GLU A 59 -16.79 6.68 -0.18
N ARG A 60 -16.13 5.71 0.45
CA ARG A 60 -16.23 5.43 1.89
C ARG A 60 -15.85 6.64 2.74
N ALA A 61 -14.70 7.25 2.46
CA ALA A 61 -14.21 8.43 3.17
C ALA A 61 -15.18 9.62 3.04
N LYS A 62 -15.73 9.86 1.84
CA LYS A 62 -16.73 10.91 1.59
C LYS A 62 -18.05 10.70 2.32
N LYS A 63 -18.46 9.45 2.54
CA LYS A 63 -19.65 9.09 3.33
C LYS A 63 -19.44 9.22 4.84
N GLY A 64 -18.23 9.56 5.29
CA GLY A 64 -17.89 9.68 6.70
C GLY A 64 -17.68 8.34 7.40
N GLU A 65 -17.49 7.26 6.64
CA GLU A 65 -17.31 5.90 7.15
C GLU A 65 -15.85 5.60 7.59
N GLY A 66 -15.01 6.64 7.58
CA GLY A 66 -13.65 6.60 8.12
C GLY A 66 -12.57 6.18 7.13
N PRO A 67 -11.34 5.96 7.63
CA PRO A 67 -10.17 5.79 6.80
C PRO A 67 -10.11 4.42 6.12
N THR A 68 -9.18 4.27 5.19
CA THR A 68 -8.88 2.99 4.51
C THR A 68 -7.39 2.93 4.21
N LEU A 69 -6.79 1.76 4.41
CA LEU A 69 -5.43 1.44 3.98
C LEU A 69 -5.49 0.64 2.67
N ILE A 70 -4.79 1.10 1.65
CA ILE A 70 -4.61 0.40 0.39
C ILE A 70 -3.13 0.04 0.25
N GLU A 71 -2.83 -1.25 0.10
CA GLU A 71 -1.52 -1.76 -0.27
C GLU A 71 -1.52 -2.09 -1.76
N CYS A 72 -0.75 -1.32 -2.53
CA CYS A 72 -0.47 -1.60 -3.93
C CYS A 72 0.80 -2.45 -3.99
N ASP A 73 0.65 -3.75 -4.18
CA ASP A 73 1.78 -4.67 -4.29
C ASP A 73 2.46 -4.53 -5.66
N THR A 74 3.72 -4.14 -5.68
CA THR A 74 4.45 -3.81 -6.90
C THR A 74 5.94 -4.15 -6.76
N TYR A 75 6.77 -3.71 -7.71
CA TYR A 75 8.21 -3.90 -7.64
C TYR A 75 8.98 -2.67 -8.11
N ARG A 76 10.15 -2.43 -7.50
CA ARG A 76 11.07 -1.35 -7.91
C ARG A 76 11.89 -1.80 -9.11
N LYS A 77 11.74 -1.11 -10.26
CA LYS A 77 12.45 -1.46 -11.51
C LYS A 77 13.96 -1.22 -11.47
N TYR A 78 14.39 -0.27 -10.66
CA TYR A 78 15.75 0.27 -10.61
C TYR A 78 16.30 0.23 -9.18
N GLY A 79 17.54 0.68 -8.99
CA GLY A 79 18.14 0.95 -7.68
C GLY A 79 17.28 1.90 -6.82
N HIS A 80 17.59 2.03 -5.53
CA HIS A 80 16.85 2.95 -4.66
C HIS A 80 16.95 4.39 -5.15
N PHE A 81 18.10 4.73 -5.71
CA PHE A 81 18.38 5.97 -6.42
C PHE A 81 19.37 5.71 -7.57
N GLU A 82 19.63 6.72 -8.41
CA GLU A 82 20.45 6.59 -9.63
C GLU A 82 21.89 6.09 -9.39
N GLY A 83 22.45 6.32 -8.20
CA GLY A 83 23.83 5.93 -7.87
C GLY A 83 23.96 4.54 -7.24
N ASP A 84 22.85 3.85 -6.98
CA ASP A 84 22.89 2.46 -6.52
C ASP A 84 23.36 1.54 -7.63
N GLU A 85 23.88 0.37 -7.24
CA GLU A 85 24.12 -0.71 -8.18
C GLU A 85 22.77 -1.20 -8.75
N GLN A 86 22.57 -0.92 -10.04
CA GLN A 86 21.33 -1.13 -10.78
C GLN A 86 21.21 -2.56 -11.33
N LYS A 87 21.46 -3.58 -10.51
CA LYS A 87 21.65 -4.98 -10.95
C LYS A 87 22.79 -5.22 -11.96
#